data_AF-A0A7V5SDI3-F1
#
_entry.id   AF-A0A7V5SDI3-F1
#
_cell.length_a   1.000
_cell.length_b   1.000
_cell.length_c   1.000
_cell.angle_alpha   90.00
_cell.angle_beta   90.00
_cell.angle_gamma   90.00
#
_symmetry.space_group_name_H-M   'P 1'
#
loop_
_entity.id
_entity.type
_entity.pdbx_description
1 polymer ?
#
loop_
_entity_poly.entity_id
_entity_poly.type
_entity_poly.pdbx_seq_one_letter_code
_entity_poly.pdbx_strand_id
1 'polypeptide(L)'
;MHTLIAYPEKAQRDLLYAACAGSPLLEMLTGIPRASDTIEKDPLNGLFALGYIAPDEKPVYVYFRASTFGSPNTEYEQIREQASFIHRHADAYYFALLLREAWFEWADDYISRRLELPMQPIGYEKLLSAAEKLNIDAFPEPVRQELSHYFRHLRKEYDGILHPYRFMDARLRQYAALWHIRLAMNVQRAGLFTQDIEWDIRTQPHVHSSHLDQVFLRQHPAYRLKVGEYELRLFWELEKDGLFLRMWLPPMREKAARAVHTHIRKQAQAAIGDRFPLGRTRGTLKGIDSYHAREVNLIRIELPEMQELLTVRSAEAFQELTEKLSKDLADALHLLPLINQRLQEQCLTVRME
;
A
#
# COMPACT_ATOMS: atom_id res chain seq x y z
N MET A 1 19.02 19.34 -26.48
CA MET A 1 18.96 18.50 -25.26
C MET A 1 18.12 19.24 -24.22
N HIS A 2 16.80 19.05 -24.25
CA HIS A 2 15.88 19.70 -23.32
C HIS A 2 15.27 18.67 -22.36
N THR A 3 15.62 18.80 -21.08
CA THR A 3 14.76 18.62 -19.90
C THR A 3 13.76 17.46 -19.86
N LEU A 4 14.26 16.29 -19.43
CA LEU A 4 13.49 15.20 -18.79
C LEU A 4 13.05 15.52 -17.34
N ILE A 5 13.21 16.78 -16.90
CA ILE A 5 13.07 17.19 -15.49
C ILE A 5 11.61 17.56 -15.13
N ALA A 6 10.70 17.74 -16.09
CA ALA A 6 9.35 18.24 -15.78
C ALA A 6 8.27 17.16 -15.52
N TYR A 7 8.34 15.97 -16.15
CA TYR A 7 7.33 14.90 -15.95
C TYR A 7 7.92 13.50 -16.24
N PRO A 8 8.80 12.96 -15.37
CA PRO A 8 9.49 11.69 -15.61
C PRO A 8 8.52 10.51 -15.83
N GLU A 9 7.38 10.50 -15.16
CA GLU A 9 6.42 9.39 -15.24
C GLU A 9 5.67 9.32 -16.57
N LYS A 10 5.32 10.47 -17.15
CA LYS A 10 4.67 10.52 -18.47
C LYS A 10 5.63 10.03 -19.56
N ALA A 11 6.89 10.50 -19.53
CA ALA A 11 7.91 10.06 -20.48
C ALA A 11 8.19 8.55 -20.36
N GLN A 12 8.24 8.02 -19.14
CA GLN A 12 8.39 6.58 -18.90
C GLN A 12 7.18 5.78 -19.39
N ARG A 13 5.96 6.28 -19.18
CA ARG A 13 4.74 5.66 -19.68
C ARG A 13 4.72 5.60 -21.21
N ASP A 14 5.10 6.70 -21.86
CA ASP A 14 5.14 6.78 -23.33
C ASP A 14 6.24 5.86 -23.90
N LEU A 15 7.39 5.76 -23.23
CA LEU A 15 8.47 4.83 -23.58
C LEU A 15 8.06 3.36 -23.42
N LEU A 16 7.44 3.00 -22.30
CA LEU A 16 6.90 1.66 -22.07
C LEU A 16 5.78 1.32 -23.05
N TYR A 17 4.98 2.32 -23.44
CA TYR A 17 3.92 2.14 -24.42
C TYR A 17 4.53 1.77 -25.77
N ALA A 18 5.53 2.52 -26.22
CA ALA A 18 6.25 2.23 -27.45
C ALA A 18 6.90 0.83 -27.41
N ALA A 19 7.50 0.45 -26.27
CA ALA A 19 8.07 -0.89 -26.10
C ALA A 19 7.01 -1.99 -26.20
N CYS A 20 5.86 -1.82 -25.56
CA CYS A 20 4.80 -2.83 -25.56
C CYS A 20 4.02 -2.90 -26.88
N ALA A 21 3.89 -1.79 -27.61
CA ALA A 21 3.19 -1.75 -28.89
C ALA A 21 3.97 -2.46 -30.01
N GLY A 22 5.32 -2.41 -29.96
CA GLY A 22 6.20 -2.90 -31.03
C GLY A 22 7.05 -4.12 -30.67
N SER A 23 6.74 -4.85 -29.60
CA SER A 23 7.57 -5.97 -29.14
C SER A 23 6.80 -7.02 -28.33
N PRO A 24 7.37 -8.21 -28.09
CA PRO A 24 6.74 -9.25 -27.27
C PRO A 24 6.68 -8.90 -25.77
N LEU A 25 7.15 -7.71 -25.36
CA LEU A 25 7.14 -7.29 -23.95
C LEU A 25 5.74 -7.42 -23.33
N LEU A 26 4.68 -7.05 -24.05
CA LEU A 26 3.32 -7.11 -23.53
C LEU A 26 2.86 -8.56 -23.25
N GLU A 27 3.23 -9.50 -24.13
CA GLU A 27 2.96 -10.94 -23.96
C GLU A 27 3.77 -11.51 -22.80
N MET A 28 5.04 -11.11 -22.66
CA MET A 28 5.89 -11.51 -21.54
C MET A 28 5.34 -11.04 -20.19
N LEU A 29 4.80 -9.81 -20.14
CA LEU A 29 4.25 -9.22 -18.92
C LEU A 29 2.89 -9.84 -18.54
N THR A 30 2.06 -10.17 -19.51
CA THR A 30 0.71 -10.74 -19.28
C THR A 30 0.74 -12.26 -19.15
N GLY A 31 1.73 -12.93 -19.78
CA GLY A 31 1.79 -14.39 -19.89
C GLY A 31 0.80 -14.95 -20.92
N ILE A 32 0.17 -14.09 -21.72
CA ILE A 32 -0.85 -14.45 -22.70
C ILE A 32 -0.28 -14.14 -24.11
N PRO A 33 -0.29 -15.11 -25.05
CA PRO A 33 0.17 -14.86 -26.42
C PRO A 33 -0.74 -13.89 -27.17
N ARG A 34 -0.21 -13.20 -28.17
CA ARG A 34 -0.97 -12.33 -29.07
C ARG A 34 -1.40 -13.10 -30.32
N ALA A 35 -2.71 -13.15 -30.58
CA ALA A 35 -3.26 -13.71 -31.82
C ALA A 35 -3.45 -12.64 -32.92
N SER A 36 -3.80 -11.41 -32.53
CA SER A 36 -3.88 -10.26 -33.45
C SER A 36 -3.28 -8.99 -32.84
N ASP A 37 -2.90 -8.06 -33.73
CA ASP A 37 -2.30 -6.79 -33.34
C ASP A 37 -3.18 -5.91 -32.45
N THR A 38 -2.57 -4.86 -31.93
CA THR A 38 -3.06 -4.01 -30.85
C THR A 38 -4.47 -3.51 -31.12
N ILE A 39 -5.38 -3.68 -30.16
CA ILE A 39 -6.58 -2.85 -30.10
C ILE A 39 -6.08 -1.45 -29.72
N GLU A 40 -5.94 -0.60 -30.74
CA GLU A 40 -5.36 0.73 -30.58
C GLU A 40 -6.36 1.63 -29.83
N LYS A 41 -6.07 1.89 -28.55
CA LYS A 41 -6.91 2.61 -27.58
C LYS A 41 -8.30 1.98 -27.42
N ASP A 42 -8.71 1.86 -26.17
CA ASP A 42 -10.11 1.66 -25.84
C ASP A 42 -11.01 2.55 -26.74
N PRO A 43 -12.04 2.00 -27.43
CA PRO A 43 -12.99 2.80 -28.20
C PRO A 43 -13.72 3.87 -27.36
N LEU A 44 -13.55 3.89 -26.04
CA LEU A 44 -14.18 4.81 -25.09
C LEU A 44 -13.22 5.74 -24.32
N ASN A 45 -12.18 6.28 -24.98
CA ASN A 45 -11.37 7.44 -24.52
C ASN A 45 -10.08 7.16 -23.73
N GLY A 46 -9.40 6.03 -23.94
CA GLY A 46 -8.04 5.84 -23.40
C GLY A 46 -7.99 5.51 -21.90
N LEU A 47 -8.98 4.77 -21.39
CA LEU A 47 -9.01 4.23 -20.03
C LEU A 47 -7.92 3.18 -19.78
N PHE A 48 -7.51 2.47 -20.83
CA PHE A 48 -6.42 1.50 -20.85
C PHE A 48 -5.33 1.97 -21.81
N ALA A 49 -4.07 1.68 -21.46
CA ALA A 49 -2.94 2.11 -22.26
C ALA A 49 -2.83 1.28 -23.54
N LEU A 50 -3.05 -0.04 -23.45
CA LEU A 50 -2.91 -0.99 -24.56
C LEU A 50 -3.93 -2.11 -24.45
N GLY A 51 -4.24 -2.76 -25.58
CA GLY A 51 -4.93 -4.04 -25.59
C GLY A 51 -4.62 -4.87 -26.82
N TYR A 52 -4.94 -6.17 -26.79
CA TYR A 52 -4.79 -7.09 -27.92
C TYR A 52 -5.75 -8.28 -27.78
N ILE A 53 -5.87 -9.11 -28.82
CA ILE A 53 -6.70 -10.32 -28.78
C ILE A 53 -5.83 -11.54 -28.51
N ALA A 54 -6.22 -12.31 -27.49
CA ALA A 54 -5.60 -13.59 -27.15
C ALA A 54 -6.07 -14.72 -28.09
N PRO A 55 -5.41 -15.90 -28.10
CA PRO A 55 -5.77 -17.00 -28.99
C PRO A 55 -7.15 -17.62 -28.71
N ASP A 56 -7.70 -17.39 -27.52
CA ASP A 56 -9.07 -17.75 -27.15
C ASP A 56 -10.10 -16.67 -27.55
N GLU A 57 -9.70 -15.76 -28.44
CA GLU A 57 -10.48 -14.61 -28.94
C GLU A 57 -10.89 -13.59 -27.88
N LYS A 58 -10.40 -13.72 -26.64
CA LYS A 58 -10.69 -12.77 -25.58
C LYS A 58 -9.79 -11.54 -25.67
N PRO A 59 -10.34 -10.34 -25.41
CA PRO A 59 -9.52 -9.15 -25.27
C PRO A 59 -8.62 -9.21 -24.03
N VAL A 60 -7.40 -8.72 -24.17
CA VAL A 60 -6.48 -8.42 -23.08
C VAL A 60 -6.32 -6.91 -23.01
N TYR A 61 -6.58 -6.30 -21.87
CA TYR A 61 -6.40 -4.87 -21.63
C TYR A 61 -5.35 -4.62 -20.56
N VAL A 62 -4.41 -3.72 -20.85
CA VAL A 62 -3.34 -3.34 -19.92
C VAL A 62 -3.40 -1.84 -19.66
N TYR A 63 -3.58 -1.49 -18.40
CA TYR A 63 -3.52 -0.11 -17.91
C TYR A 63 -2.12 0.19 -17.38
N PHE A 64 -1.54 1.32 -17.77
CA PHE A 64 -0.27 1.80 -17.22
C PHE A 64 -0.57 2.81 -16.12
N ARG A 65 -0.45 2.36 -14.87
CA ARG A 65 -0.68 3.21 -13.72
C ARG A 65 0.61 3.91 -13.32
N ALA A 66 0.73 5.16 -13.72
CA ALA A 66 1.59 6.09 -13.00
C ALA A 66 0.86 6.53 -11.72
N SER A 67 1.61 6.93 -10.67
CA SER A 67 1.00 7.64 -9.55
C SER A 67 0.52 8.99 -10.08
N THR A 68 -0.70 9.04 -10.62
CA THR A 68 -1.26 10.31 -11.03
C THR A 68 -1.65 11.04 -9.76
N PHE A 69 -0.75 11.91 -9.29
CA PHE A 69 -1.00 13.01 -8.34
C PHE A 69 -2.01 14.05 -8.90
N GLY A 70 -3.00 13.58 -9.65
CA GLY A 70 -4.15 14.38 -10.05
C GLY A 70 -5.06 14.61 -8.84
N SER A 71 -6.03 15.50 -9.01
CA SER A 71 -7.10 15.66 -8.02
C SER A 71 -7.69 14.27 -7.69
N PRO A 72 -7.90 13.93 -6.42
CA PRO A 72 -8.57 12.69 -6.04
C PRO A 72 -9.86 12.46 -6.84
N ASN A 73 -10.58 13.53 -7.18
CA ASN A 73 -11.78 13.47 -8.00
C ASN A 73 -11.52 12.91 -9.41
N THR A 74 -10.42 13.31 -10.06
CA THR A 74 -10.04 12.81 -11.39
C THR A 74 -9.63 11.34 -11.34
N GLU A 75 -8.93 10.93 -10.27
CA GLU A 75 -8.59 9.52 -10.05
C GLU A 75 -9.84 8.68 -9.78
N TYR A 76 -10.77 9.17 -8.94
CA TYR A 76 -12.06 8.50 -8.69
C TYR A 76 -12.92 8.38 -9.94
N GLU A 77 -12.96 9.41 -10.78
CA GLU A 77 -13.70 9.39 -12.04
C GLU A 77 -13.10 8.36 -13.01
N GLN A 78 -11.77 8.35 -13.19
CA GLN A 78 -11.07 7.37 -14.03
C GLN A 78 -11.28 5.94 -13.52
N ILE A 79 -11.14 5.72 -12.21
CA ILE A 79 -11.39 4.42 -11.58
C ILE A 79 -12.83 3.97 -11.81
N ARG A 80 -13.81 4.87 -11.66
CA ARG A 80 -15.23 4.56 -11.87
C ARG A 80 -15.52 4.23 -13.34
N GLU A 81 -14.89 4.94 -14.26
CA GLU A 81 -15.00 4.67 -15.70
C GLU A 81 -14.35 3.33 -16.07
N GLN A 82 -13.17 3.03 -15.54
CA GLN A 82 -12.52 1.72 -15.66
C GLN A 82 -13.39 0.61 -15.09
N ALA A 83 -13.96 0.81 -13.90
CA ALA A 83 -14.89 -0.13 -13.29
C ALA A 83 -16.09 -0.39 -14.20
N SER A 84 -16.76 0.67 -14.65
CA SER A 84 -17.90 0.58 -15.57
C SER A 84 -17.54 -0.12 -16.88
N PHE A 85 -16.35 0.12 -17.42
CA PHE A 85 -15.84 -0.60 -18.59
C PHE A 85 -15.68 -2.10 -18.31
N ILE A 86 -14.96 -2.46 -17.24
CA ILE A 86 -14.71 -3.87 -16.87
C ILE A 86 -16.02 -4.62 -16.66
N HIS A 87 -17.00 -4.01 -16.00
CA HIS A 87 -18.31 -4.62 -15.79
C HIS A 87 -19.08 -4.86 -17.11
N ARG A 88 -18.94 -3.98 -18.10
CA ARG A 88 -19.56 -4.15 -19.43
C ARG A 88 -18.83 -5.16 -20.32
N HIS A 89 -17.58 -5.46 -19.98
CA HIS A 89 -16.68 -6.31 -20.77
C HIS A 89 -16.09 -7.44 -19.91
N ALA A 90 -16.93 -8.10 -19.10
CA ALA A 90 -16.49 -9.10 -18.12
C ALA A 90 -15.69 -10.28 -18.71
N ASP A 91 -15.85 -10.56 -20.01
CA ASP A 91 -15.17 -11.63 -20.73
C ASP A 91 -13.78 -11.24 -21.29
N ALA A 92 -13.06 -10.35 -20.60
CA ALA A 92 -11.72 -9.91 -20.96
C ALA A 92 -10.71 -10.12 -19.83
N TYR A 93 -9.43 -10.20 -20.20
CA TYR A 93 -8.33 -10.21 -19.24
C TYR A 93 -7.89 -8.77 -18.96
N TYR A 94 -7.79 -8.40 -17.69
CA TYR A 94 -7.38 -7.06 -17.29
C TYR A 94 -6.09 -7.09 -16.48
N PHE A 95 -5.16 -6.23 -16.84
CA PHE A 95 -3.90 -6.07 -16.14
C PHE A 95 -3.60 -4.61 -15.81
N ALA A 96 -2.95 -4.39 -14.67
CA ALA A 96 -2.43 -3.09 -14.27
C ALA A 96 -0.90 -3.15 -14.18
N LEU A 97 -0.21 -2.55 -15.15
CA LEU A 97 1.23 -2.29 -15.05
C LEU A 97 1.42 -1.08 -14.15
N LEU A 98 1.87 -1.35 -12.94
CA LEU A 98 2.19 -0.33 -11.96
C LEU A 98 3.50 0.37 -12.39
N LEU A 99 3.69 1.65 -12.10
CA LEU A 99 4.89 2.43 -12.40
C LEU A 99 5.37 3.20 -11.17
N ARG A 100 6.69 3.22 -10.93
CA ARG A 100 7.37 3.98 -9.85
C ARG A 100 6.65 3.88 -8.51
N GLU A 101 5.96 4.93 -8.12
CA GLU A 101 5.31 5.05 -6.81
C GLU A 101 4.01 4.25 -6.73
N ALA A 102 3.37 3.98 -7.87
CA ALA A 102 2.25 3.05 -7.92
C ALA A 102 2.69 1.59 -7.66
N TRP A 103 3.99 1.26 -7.73
CA TRP A 103 4.49 -0.02 -7.20
C TRP A 103 4.40 -0.09 -5.69
N PHE A 104 4.49 1.07 -5.04
CA PHE A 104 4.66 1.18 -3.61
C PHE A 104 3.30 1.28 -2.89
N GLU A 105 2.32 1.94 -3.50
CA GLU A 105 0.99 2.10 -2.89
C GLU A 105 0.07 0.86 -3.00
N TRP A 106 0.42 -0.11 -3.85
CA TRP A 106 -0.50 -1.16 -4.28
C TRP A 106 0.01 -2.52 -3.82
N ALA A 107 -0.41 -2.94 -2.62
CA ALA A 107 -0.48 -4.37 -2.32
C ALA A 107 -1.48 -5.02 -3.28
N ASP A 108 -1.27 -6.29 -3.65
CA ASP A 108 -2.20 -7.07 -4.49
C ASP A 108 -3.65 -7.02 -3.95
N ASP A 109 -3.81 -6.80 -2.63
CA ASP A 109 -5.08 -6.62 -1.94
C ASP A 109 -5.76 -5.24 -2.09
N TYR A 110 -5.05 -4.18 -2.47
CA TYR A 110 -5.62 -2.83 -2.54
C TYR A 110 -6.50 -2.64 -3.80
N ILE A 111 -6.14 -3.24 -4.94
CA ILE A 111 -6.99 -3.29 -6.16
C ILE A 111 -8.23 -4.14 -5.89
N SER A 112 -8.01 -5.33 -5.32
CA SER A 112 -9.08 -6.31 -5.12
C SER A 112 -10.10 -5.85 -4.07
N ARG A 113 -9.69 -5.15 -3.01
CA ARG A 113 -10.60 -4.85 -1.88
C ARG A 113 -11.30 -3.50 -1.92
N ARG A 114 -10.78 -2.49 -2.61
CA ARG A 114 -11.42 -1.15 -2.63
C ARG A 114 -12.40 -0.97 -3.79
N LEU A 115 -12.25 -1.77 -4.85
CA LEU A 115 -13.08 -1.66 -6.06
C LEU A 115 -13.57 -3.01 -6.60
N GLU A 116 -13.12 -4.14 -6.05
CA GLU A 116 -13.46 -5.49 -6.55
C GLU A 116 -13.24 -5.65 -8.06
N LEU A 117 -12.27 -4.93 -8.63
CA LEU A 117 -12.01 -5.01 -10.07
C LEU A 117 -11.15 -6.24 -10.35
N PRO A 118 -11.54 -7.11 -11.30
CA PRO A 118 -10.80 -8.31 -11.67
C PRO A 118 -9.54 -7.98 -12.50
N MET A 119 -8.69 -7.07 -12.01
CA MET A 119 -7.43 -6.69 -12.64
C MET A 119 -6.24 -7.36 -11.98
N GLN A 120 -5.37 -7.99 -12.77
CA GLN A 120 -4.13 -8.60 -12.30
C GLN A 120 -2.99 -7.57 -12.27
N PRO A 121 -2.30 -7.38 -11.14
CA PRO A 121 -1.17 -6.47 -11.07
C PRO A 121 0.04 -7.05 -11.80
N ILE A 122 0.75 -6.20 -12.54
CA ILE A 122 2.08 -6.48 -13.08
C ILE A 122 3.06 -5.65 -12.26
N GLY A 123 3.69 -6.33 -11.31
CA GLY A 123 4.67 -5.74 -10.39
C GLY A 123 6.06 -5.58 -11.00
N TYR A 124 6.92 -4.96 -10.20
CA TYR A 124 8.29 -4.59 -10.54
C TYR A 124 9.14 -5.77 -11.04
N GLU A 125 9.11 -6.89 -10.30
CA GLU A 125 9.91 -8.08 -10.60
C GLU A 125 9.54 -8.68 -11.96
N LYS A 126 8.25 -8.73 -12.27
CA LYS A 126 7.74 -9.24 -13.55
C LYS A 126 8.15 -8.32 -14.70
N LEU A 127 8.12 -6.99 -14.49
CA LEU A 127 8.61 -6.01 -15.46
C LEU A 127 10.11 -6.14 -15.72
N LEU A 128 10.93 -6.24 -14.66
CA LEU A 128 12.37 -6.44 -14.80
C LEU A 128 12.71 -7.76 -15.49
N SER A 129 12.08 -8.86 -15.07
CA SER A 129 12.34 -10.17 -15.67
C SER A 129 11.97 -10.19 -17.15
N ALA A 130 10.85 -9.54 -17.53
CA ALA A 130 10.47 -9.41 -18.94
C ALA A 130 11.45 -8.51 -19.70
N ALA A 131 11.90 -7.41 -19.09
CA ALA A 131 12.89 -6.52 -19.68
C ALA A 131 14.25 -7.20 -19.92
N GLU A 132 14.72 -8.03 -18.99
CA GLU A 132 15.97 -8.79 -19.10
C GLU A 132 15.92 -9.85 -20.21
N LYS A 133 14.72 -10.36 -20.52
CA LYS A 133 14.48 -11.33 -21.61
C LYS A 133 14.18 -10.67 -22.96
N LEU A 134 13.89 -9.37 -22.96
CA LEU A 134 13.56 -8.64 -24.17
C LEU A 134 14.81 -8.50 -25.04
N ASN A 135 14.70 -8.88 -26.31
CA ASN A 135 15.77 -8.61 -27.28
C ASN A 135 15.77 -7.12 -27.67
N ILE A 136 16.42 -6.31 -26.83
CA ILE A 136 16.49 -4.86 -26.99
C ILE A 136 17.23 -4.45 -28.29
N ASP A 137 18.09 -5.32 -28.83
CA ASP A 137 18.79 -5.07 -30.10
C ASP A 137 17.89 -5.11 -31.33
N ALA A 138 16.67 -5.63 -31.21
CA ALA A 138 15.68 -5.60 -32.29
C ALA A 138 15.03 -4.22 -32.50
N PHE A 139 15.23 -3.27 -31.58
CA PHE A 139 14.64 -1.94 -31.65
C PHE A 139 15.53 -0.93 -32.40
N PRO A 140 14.94 0.13 -33.01
CA PRO A 140 15.71 1.23 -33.58
C PRO A 140 16.64 1.88 -32.55
N GLU A 141 17.85 2.28 -32.97
CA GLU A 141 18.90 2.88 -32.12
C GLU A 141 18.40 3.86 -31.04
N PRO A 142 17.60 4.91 -31.36
CA PRO A 142 17.16 5.87 -30.35
C PRO A 142 16.23 5.23 -29.30
N VAL A 143 15.36 4.31 -29.72
CA VAL A 143 14.46 3.59 -28.81
C VAL A 143 15.24 2.61 -27.95
N ARG A 144 16.22 1.93 -28.55
CA ARG A 144 17.11 1.00 -27.87
C ARG A 144 17.88 1.66 -26.73
N GLN A 145 18.43 2.85 -26.97
CA GLN A 145 19.18 3.61 -25.97
C GLN A 145 18.31 4.04 -24.80
N GLU A 146 17.13 4.60 -25.08
CA GLU A 146 16.17 5.02 -24.06
C GLU A 146 15.65 3.84 -23.23
N LEU A 147 15.31 2.71 -23.87
CA LEU A 147 14.88 1.49 -23.15
C LEU A 147 16.01 0.90 -22.29
N SER A 148 17.22 0.84 -22.83
CA SER A 148 18.39 0.36 -22.07
C SER A 148 18.68 1.25 -20.87
N HIS A 149 18.56 2.56 -21.04
CA HIS A 149 18.70 3.52 -19.94
C HIS A 149 17.60 3.33 -18.90
N TYR A 150 16.35 3.26 -19.34
CA TYR A 150 15.19 3.05 -18.48
C TYR A 150 15.31 1.75 -17.67
N PHE A 151 15.57 0.61 -18.31
CA PHE A 151 15.69 -0.67 -17.61
C PHE A 151 16.90 -0.75 -16.69
N ARG A 152 18.01 -0.07 -17.01
CA ARG A 152 19.15 0.06 -16.09
C ARG A 152 18.79 0.89 -14.86
N HIS A 153 18.07 1.99 -15.06
CA HIS A 153 17.56 2.81 -13.96
C HIS A 153 16.58 2.04 -13.09
N LEU A 154 15.66 1.31 -13.72
CA LEU A 154 14.72 0.40 -13.07
C LEU A 154 15.49 -0.65 -12.25
N ARG A 155 16.43 -1.37 -12.85
CA ARG A 155 17.24 -2.36 -12.12
C ARG A 155 17.94 -1.75 -10.89
N LYS A 156 18.53 -0.56 -11.04
CA LYS A 156 19.18 0.16 -9.95
C LYS A 156 18.20 0.56 -8.83
N GLU A 157 16.99 1.00 -9.18
CA GLU A 157 15.93 1.30 -8.21
C GLU A 157 15.50 0.03 -7.46
N TYR A 158 15.30 -1.10 -8.16
CA TYR A 158 14.97 -2.39 -7.56
C TYR A 158 16.05 -2.95 -6.63
N ASP A 159 17.30 -2.94 -7.08
CA ASP A 159 18.43 -3.35 -6.24
C ASP A 159 18.53 -2.41 -5.01
N GLY A 160 18.08 -1.17 -5.14
CA GLY A 160 17.86 -0.24 -4.01
C GLY A 160 16.77 -0.71 -3.04
N ILE A 161 15.65 -1.27 -3.52
CA ILE A 161 14.58 -1.86 -2.68
C ILE A 161 15.10 -3.07 -1.91
N LEU A 162 15.94 -3.90 -2.54
CA LEU A 162 16.62 -5.01 -1.87
C LEU A 162 17.67 -4.53 -0.86
N HIS A 163 18.19 -3.31 -1.04
CA HIS A 163 19.21 -2.69 -0.19
C HIS A 163 18.78 -1.29 0.29
N PRO A 164 17.70 -1.18 1.09
CA PRO A 164 17.01 0.07 1.40
C PRO A 164 17.91 1.15 2.00
N TYR A 165 18.91 0.75 2.78
CA TYR A 165 19.95 1.62 3.37
C TYR A 165 20.79 2.40 2.33
N ARG A 166 20.74 2.01 1.04
CA ARG A 166 21.41 2.68 -0.08
C ARG A 166 20.59 3.80 -0.72
N PHE A 167 19.29 3.91 -0.44
CA PHE A 167 18.49 5.01 -1.00
C PHE A 167 18.96 6.36 -0.48
N MET A 168 19.15 7.33 -1.37
CA MET A 168 19.37 8.74 -0.98
C MET A 168 18.03 9.46 -0.74
N ASP A 169 16.96 9.01 -1.41
CA ASP A 169 15.60 9.48 -1.19
C ASP A 169 15.03 8.88 0.12
N ALA A 170 14.63 9.76 1.05
CA ALA A 170 14.16 9.35 2.36
C ALA A 170 12.82 8.60 2.33
N ARG A 171 11.95 8.91 1.37
CA ARG A 171 10.62 8.32 1.23
C ARG A 171 10.70 6.91 0.63
N LEU A 172 11.52 6.72 -0.40
CA LEU A 172 11.79 5.38 -0.95
C LEU A 172 12.45 4.49 0.10
N ARG A 173 13.34 5.06 0.92
CA ARG A 173 13.92 4.33 2.05
C ARG A 173 12.86 3.92 3.07
N GLN A 174 11.96 4.84 3.45
CA GLN A 174 10.89 4.54 4.40
C GLN A 174 9.95 3.46 3.87
N TYR A 175 9.57 3.54 2.59
CA TYR A 175 8.77 2.51 1.97
C TYR A 175 9.46 1.14 2.01
N ALA A 176 10.70 1.07 1.52
CA ALA A 176 11.42 -0.19 1.47
C ALA A 176 11.67 -0.76 2.88
N ALA A 177 11.96 0.09 3.86
CA ALA A 177 11.99 -0.29 5.28
C ALA A 177 10.69 -0.97 5.74
N LEU A 178 9.55 -0.34 5.49
CA LEU A 178 8.24 -0.90 5.82
C LEU A 178 7.94 -2.20 5.05
N TRP A 179 8.38 -2.32 3.79
CA TRP A 179 8.24 -3.56 3.01
C TRP A 179 9.04 -4.72 3.62
N HIS A 180 10.27 -4.47 4.03
CA HIS A 180 11.10 -5.47 4.72
C HIS A 180 10.50 -5.88 6.07
N ILE A 181 9.97 -4.93 6.85
CA ILE A 181 9.24 -5.23 8.11
C ILE A 181 8.02 -6.10 7.83
N ARG A 182 7.22 -5.77 6.79
CA ARG A 182 6.05 -6.57 6.37
C ARG A 182 6.45 -8.00 6.01
N LEU A 183 7.52 -8.19 5.24
CA LEU A 183 7.98 -9.53 4.87
C LEU A 183 8.43 -10.33 6.09
N ALA A 184 9.21 -9.72 6.98
CA ALA A 184 9.63 -10.35 8.23
C ALA A 184 8.43 -10.76 9.09
N MET A 185 7.41 -9.90 9.18
CA MET A 185 6.14 -10.20 9.86
C MET A 185 5.40 -11.39 9.24
N ASN A 186 5.34 -11.49 7.90
CA ASN A 186 4.69 -12.61 7.23
C ASN A 186 5.40 -13.95 7.52
N VAL A 187 6.74 -13.95 7.57
CA VAL A 187 7.52 -15.15 7.93
C VAL A 187 7.29 -15.56 9.38
N GLN A 188 7.34 -14.61 10.32
CA GLN A 188 7.13 -14.87 11.74
C GLN A 188 5.72 -15.40 12.06
N ARG A 189 4.74 -15.13 11.19
CA ARG A 189 3.32 -15.45 11.41
C ARG A 189 2.87 -16.85 11.04
N ALA A 190 3.66 -17.60 10.29
CA ALA A 190 3.29 -18.95 9.86
C ALA A 190 2.93 -19.83 11.09
N GLY A 191 1.64 -19.93 11.41
CA GLY A 191 1.09 -20.76 12.49
C GLY A 191 0.66 -20.06 13.80
N LEU A 192 0.70 -18.72 13.93
CA LEU A 192 0.47 -18.05 15.23
C LEU A 192 -0.92 -17.40 15.45
N PHE A 193 -1.69 -17.14 14.40
CA PHE A 193 -3.01 -16.50 14.51
C PHE A 193 -4.08 -17.33 13.84
N THR A 194 -5.29 -17.36 14.42
CA THR A 194 -6.47 -18.03 13.82
C THR A 194 -7.15 -17.20 12.74
N GLN A 195 -6.71 -15.95 12.54
CA GLN A 195 -7.15 -15.06 11.47
C GLN A 195 -5.93 -14.61 10.68
N ASP A 196 -6.04 -14.65 9.35
CA ASP A 196 -5.03 -14.09 8.45
C ASP A 196 -5.03 -12.57 8.61
N ILE A 197 -4.07 -12.09 9.40
CA ILE A 197 -3.81 -10.67 9.53
C ILE A 197 -2.70 -10.32 8.53
N GLU A 198 -2.96 -9.32 7.72
CA GLU A 198 -2.07 -8.71 6.75
C GLU A 198 -1.65 -7.32 7.20
N TRP A 199 -0.60 -6.81 6.56
CA TRP A 199 -0.11 -5.46 6.76
C TRP A 199 -0.03 -4.73 5.42
N ASP A 200 -0.90 -3.74 5.27
CA ASP A 200 -0.96 -2.89 4.09
C ASP A 200 0.06 -1.76 4.24
N ILE A 201 0.93 -1.56 3.25
CA ILE A 201 1.67 -0.30 3.17
C ILE A 201 0.74 0.73 2.55
N ARG A 202 0.54 1.85 3.22
CA ARG A 202 -0.33 2.93 2.78
C ARG A 202 0.43 4.24 2.70
N THR A 203 -0.01 5.09 1.80
CA THR A 203 0.43 6.47 1.66
C THR A 203 -0.73 7.40 1.97
N GLN A 204 -0.45 8.52 2.65
CA GLN A 204 -1.44 9.57 2.86
C GLN A 204 -1.01 10.83 2.11
N PRO A 205 -1.88 11.41 1.24
CA PRO A 205 -1.60 12.70 0.62
C PRO A 205 -1.62 13.80 1.68
N HIS A 206 -0.70 14.76 1.57
CA HIS A 206 -0.70 15.93 2.42
C HIS A 206 -1.91 16.82 2.08
N VAL A 207 -2.66 17.28 3.10
CA VAL A 207 -3.94 18.00 2.92
C VAL A 207 -3.78 19.33 2.15
N HIS A 208 -2.55 19.84 2.05
CA HIS A 208 -2.24 21.14 1.44
C HIS A 208 -1.08 21.11 0.44
N SER A 209 -0.58 19.93 0.05
CA SER A 209 0.45 19.84 -0.98
C SER A 209 0.21 18.61 -1.86
N SER A 210 0.65 18.68 -3.12
CA SER A 210 0.67 17.53 -4.04
C SER A 210 1.74 16.50 -3.67
N HIS A 211 2.24 16.50 -2.44
CA HIS A 211 3.30 15.59 -1.96
C HIS A 211 2.71 14.53 -1.02
N LEU A 212 3.14 13.28 -1.22
CA LEU A 212 2.90 12.17 -0.30
C LEU A 212 3.92 12.27 0.84
N ASP A 213 3.48 12.78 1.99
CA ASP A 213 4.39 13.05 3.10
C ASP A 213 4.52 11.89 4.09
N GLN A 214 3.63 10.89 4.00
CA GLN A 214 3.60 9.82 4.99
C GLN A 214 3.34 8.44 4.37
N VAL A 215 4.30 7.55 4.56
CA VAL A 215 4.19 6.10 4.30
C VAL A 215 4.07 5.39 5.64
N PHE A 216 3.14 4.45 5.76
CA PHE A 216 2.90 3.70 7.00
C PHE A 216 2.45 2.27 6.73
N LEU A 217 2.71 1.35 7.65
CA LEU A 217 2.10 0.02 7.63
C LEU A 217 0.82 0.04 8.45
N ARG A 218 -0.26 -0.53 7.93
CA ARG A 218 -1.53 -0.65 8.64
C ARG A 218 -1.97 -2.10 8.72
N GLN A 219 -2.39 -2.52 9.90
CA GLN A 219 -2.96 -3.84 10.11
C GLN A 219 -4.32 -3.98 9.41
N HIS A 220 -4.52 -5.09 8.71
CA HIS A 220 -5.81 -5.53 8.17
C HIS A 220 -6.02 -7.04 8.43
N PRO A 221 -7.25 -7.54 8.68
CA PRO A 221 -8.43 -6.76 9.04
C PRO A 221 -8.23 -6.08 10.40
N ALA A 222 -9.01 -5.04 10.65
CA ALA A 222 -9.08 -4.44 11.97
C ALA A 222 -9.71 -5.42 12.97
N TYR A 223 -9.17 -5.46 14.19
CA TYR A 223 -9.66 -6.27 15.29
C TYR A 223 -11.01 -5.73 15.78
N ARG A 224 -12.04 -6.57 15.76
CA ARG A 224 -13.40 -6.17 16.13
C ARG A 224 -13.62 -6.33 17.62
N LEU A 225 -14.25 -5.32 18.22
CA LEU A 225 -14.53 -5.24 19.65
C LEU A 225 -16.00 -4.83 19.83
N LYS A 226 -16.69 -5.45 20.79
CA LYS A 226 -18.05 -5.04 21.18
C LYS A 226 -18.04 -4.39 22.55
N VAL A 227 -18.54 -3.15 22.64
CA VAL A 227 -18.69 -2.42 23.90
C VAL A 227 -20.15 -1.98 24.03
N GLY A 228 -20.90 -2.67 24.88
CA GLY A 228 -22.36 -2.50 24.97
C GLY A 228 -23.03 -2.86 23.63
N GLU A 229 -23.73 -1.90 23.04
CA GLU A 229 -24.38 -2.02 21.73
C GLU A 229 -23.47 -1.68 20.54
N TYR A 230 -22.30 -1.09 20.78
CA TYR A 230 -21.42 -0.59 19.72
C TYR A 230 -20.40 -1.64 19.28
N GLU A 231 -20.30 -1.82 17.97
CA GLU A 231 -19.20 -2.55 17.34
C GLU A 231 -18.10 -1.56 16.93
N LEU A 232 -16.94 -1.72 17.53
CA LEU A 232 -15.76 -0.90 17.35
C LEU A 232 -14.68 -1.70 16.61
N ARG A 233 -13.74 -1.00 15.98
CA ARG A 233 -12.60 -1.66 15.33
C ARG A 233 -11.29 -1.04 15.80
N LEU A 234 -10.34 -1.88 16.16
CA LEU A 234 -8.99 -1.50 16.56
C LEU A 234 -8.00 -1.96 15.51
N PHE A 235 -7.00 -1.14 15.22
CA PHE A 235 -5.96 -1.51 14.27
C PHE A 235 -4.66 -0.79 14.61
N TRP A 236 -3.55 -1.44 14.30
CA TRP A 236 -2.21 -0.88 14.44
C TRP A 236 -1.78 -0.15 13.17
N GLU A 237 -1.07 0.97 13.33
CA GLU A 237 -0.37 1.69 12.26
C GLU A 237 1.07 1.97 12.66
N LEU A 238 2.05 1.43 11.92
CA LEU A 238 3.46 1.79 12.07
C LEU A 238 3.78 2.96 11.16
N GLU A 239 4.06 4.10 11.76
CA GLU A 239 4.47 5.33 11.10
C GLU A 239 5.94 5.63 11.45
N LYS A 240 6.56 6.62 10.78
CA LYS A 240 7.92 7.08 11.11
C LYS A 240 8.10 7.42 12.59
N ASP A 241 7.05 7.91 13.24
CA ASP A 241 7.08 8.39 14.62
C ASP A 241 6.79 7.28 15.66
N GLY A 242 6.53 6.05 15.21
CA GLY A 242 6.30 4.90 16.08
C GLY A 242 5.03 4.14 15.72
N LEU A 243 4.59 3.29 16.63
CA LEU A 243 3.45 2.39 16.43
C LEU A 243 2.20 2.93 17.13
N PHE A 244 1.14 3.14 16.36
CA PHE A 244 -0.10 3.74 16.82
C PHE A 244 -1.21 2.69 16.91
N LEU A 245 -1.81 2.55 18.09
CA LEU A 245 -3.11 1.89 18.20
C LEU A 245 -4.18 2.91 17.86
N ARG A 246 -4.93 2.64 16.80
CA ARG A 246 -6.05 3.47 16.36
C ARG A 246 -7.36 2.73 16.52
N MET A 247 -8.43 3.50 16.65
CA MET A 247 -9.78 3.01 16.80
C MET A 247 -10.69 3.67 15.78
N TRP A 248 -11.51 2.86 15.12
CA TRP A 248 -12.65 3.32 14.35
C TRP A 248 -13.90 3.25 15.23
N LEU A 249 -14.58 4.40 15.36
CA LEU A 249 -15.87 4.50 16.05
C LEU A 249 -17.02 4.52 15.02
N PRO A 250 -18.10 3.75 15.26
CA PRO A 250 -19.31 3.88 14.46
C PRO A 250 -19.99 5.23 14.74
N PRO A 251 -20.95 5.66 13.90
CA PRO A 251 -21.74 6.86 14.15
C PRO A 251 -22.38 6.82 15.55
N MET A 252 -22.03 7.79 16.40
CA MET A 252 -22.54 7.90 17.76
C MET A 252 -22.45 9.35 18.26
N ARG A 253 -23.18 9.66 19.34
CA ARG A 253 -23.15 10.98 19.97
C ARG A 253 -21.76 11.27 20.53
N GLU A 254 -21.29 12.52 20.40
CA GLU A 254 -19.94 12.91 20.79
C GLU A 254 -19.61 12.58 22.26
N LYS A 255 -20.57 12.78 23.17
CA LYS A 255 -20.39 12.44 24.60
C LYS A 255 -20.13 10.94 24.79
N ALA A 256 -20.83 10.08 24.05
CA ALA A 256 -20.63 8.64 24.07
C ALA A 256 -19.28 8.26 23.46
N ALA A 257 -18.91 8.85 22.31
CA ALA A 257 -17.61 8.65 21.67
C ALA A 257 -16.43 8.97 22.60
N ARG A 258 -16.50 10.12 23.30
CA ARG A 258 -15.48 10.52 24.29
C ARG A 258 -15.37 9.55 25.45
N ALA A 259 -16.50 9.09 25.99
CA ALA A 259 -16.54 8.12 27.08
C ALA A 259 -15.95 6.76 26.66
N VAL A 260 -16.38 6.23 25.51
CA VAL A 260 -15.87 4.97 24.93
C VAL A 260 -14.38 5.06 24.66
N HIS A 261 -13.92 6.12 23.99
CA HIS A 261 -12.50 6.36 23.72
C HIS A 261 -11.68 6.40 25.00
N THR A 262 -12.12 7.14 26.01
CA THR A 262 -11.41 7.28 27.29
C THR A 262 -11.32 5.93 28.01
N HIS A 263 -12.42 5.18 28.04
CA HIS A 263 -12.48 3.87 28.68
C HIS A 263 -11.54 2.85 28.00
N ILE A 264 -11.60 2.73 26.67
CA ILE A 264 -10.74 1.82 25.91
C ILE A 264 -9.28 2.25 26.01
N ARG A 265 -9.00 3.55 25.90
CA ARG A 265 -7.65 4.08 26.06
C ARG A 265 -7.05 3.72 27.42
N LYS A 266 -7.82 3.79 28.50
CA LYS A 266 -7.36 3.39 29.84
C LYS A 266 -6.96 1.91 29.88
N GLN A 267 -7.77 1.02 29.30
CA GLN A 267 -7.44 -0.42 29.26
C GLN A 267 -6.24 -0.70 28.36
N ALA A 268 -6.20 -0.08 27.19
CA ALA A 268 -5.07 -0.17 26.27
C ALA A 268 -3.78 0.32 26.95
N GLN A 269 -3.85 1.40 27.71
CA GLN A 269 -2.67 1.98 28.38
C GLN A 269 -2.13 1.03 29.44
N ALA A 270 -3.01 0.42 30.22
CA ALA A 270 -2.60 -0.57 31.20
C ALA A 270 -2.06 -1.86 30.55
N ALA A 271 -2.64 -2.31 29.43
CA ALA A 271 -2.17 -3.53 28.75
C ALA A 271 -0.84 -3.34 28.00
N ILE A 272 -0.64 -2.16 27.41
CA ILE A 272 0.52 -1.86 26.55
C ILE A 272 1.67 -1.26 27.37
N GLY A 273 1.38 -0.39 28.33
CA GLY A 273 2.41 0.34 29.10
C GLY A 273 3.31 -0.55 29.96
N ASP A 274 2.86 -1.77 30.29
CA ASP A 274 3.68 -2.75 31.00
C ASP A 274 4.77 -3.38 30.11
N ARG A 275 4.66 -3.25 28.78
CA ARG A 275 5.53 -3.91 27.81
C ARG A 275 6.27 -2.97 26.88
N PHE A 276 5.71 -1.78 26.63
CA PHE A 276 6.22 -0.85 25.64
C PHE A 276 6.32 0.57 26.21
N PRO A 277 7.35 1.34 25.81
CA PRO A 277 7.45 2.75 26.15
C PRO A 277 6.32 3.53 25.46
N LEU A 278 5.50 4.21 26.25
CA LEU A 278 4.35 4.95 25.74
C LEU A 278 4.71 6.39 25.42
N GLY A 279 4.40 6.80 24.19
CA GLY A 279 4.61 8.16 23.73
C GLY A 279 3.43 9.08 23.99
N ARG A 280 3.68 10.38 23.84
CA ARG A 280 2.61 11.38 23.88
C ARG A 280 1.69 11.18 22.67
N THR A 281 0.43 10.87 22.93
CA THR A 281 -0.64 10.93 21.95
C THR A 281 -1.40 12.25 22.11
N ARG A 282 -1.43 13.08 21.07
CA ARG A 282 -2.42 14.14 20.99
C ARG A 282 -3.79 13.47 20.83
N GLY A 283 -4.56 13.38 21.91
CA GLY A 283 -5.94 12.90 21.89
C GLY A 283 -6.82 13.93 21.20
N THR A 284 -6.69 14.09 19.88
CA THR A 284 -7.54 15.01 19.13
C THR A 284 -8.85 14.32 18.78
N LEU A 285 -9.76 14.31 19.75
CA LEU A 285 -11.21 14.25 19.47
C LEU A 285 -11.75 15.63 19.05
N LYS A 286 -10.90 16.68 19.04
CA LYS A 286 -11.26 18.02 18.55
C LYS A 286 -11.37 18.00 17.02
N GLY A 287 -12.55 18.30 16.49
CA GLY A 287 -12.79 18.47 15.06
C GLY A 287 -13.43 17.29 14.36
N ILE A 288 -13.94 16.29 15.10
CA ILE A 288 -14.61 15.18 14.44
C ILE A 288 -16.06 15.54 14.12
N ASP A 289 -16.37 15.55 12.82
CA ASP A 289 -17.71 15.76 12.28
C ASP A 289 -18.65 14.62 12.72
N SER A 290 -19.90 14.93 13.09
CA SER A 290 -20.93 13.95 13.49
C SER A 290 -21.30 12.97 12.37
N TYR A 291 -20.95 13.26 11.12
CA TYR A 291 -21.41 12.52 9.96
C TYR A 291 -20.37 11.57 9.32
N HIS A 292 -19.12 11.54 9.78
CA HIS A 292 -18.06 10.70 9.17
C HIS A 292 -17.42 9.71 10.14
N ALA A 293 -17.07 8.53 9.60
CA ALA A 293 -16.27 7.48 10.22
C ALA A 293 -15.07 8.06 10.98
N ARG A 294 -15.05 7.90 12.30
CA ARG A 294 -14.10 8.58 13.18
C ARG A 294 -12.94 7.64 13.50
N GLU A 295 -11.90 7.66 12.69
CA GLU A 295 -10.61 7.06 13.07
C GLU A 295 -9.92 7.98 14.08
N VAL A 296 -9.57 7.44 15.25
CA VAL A 296 -9.01 8.21 16.35
C VAL A 296 -7.83 7.47 16.98
N ASN A 297 -6.79 8.23 17.33
CA ASN A 297 -5.62 7.69 18.02
C ASN A 297 -5.98 7.30 19.46
N LEU A 298 -5.69 6.05 19.85
CA LEU A 298 -5.79 5.61 21.23
C LEU A 298 -4.45 5.77 21.94
N ILE A 299 -3.41 5.10 21.44
CA ILE A 299 -2.09 4.99 22.07
C ILE A 299 -1.00 5.07 21.00
N ARG A 300 0.16 5.60 21.39
CA ARG A 300 1.39 5.59 20.62
C ARG A 300 2.44 4.87 21.46
N ILE A 301 3.07 3.88 20.87
CA ILE A 301 4.30 3.25 21.35
C ILE A 301 5.46 3.99 20.69
N GLU A 302 6.44 4.40 21.49
CA GLU A 302 7.69 4.96 20.97
C GLU A 302 8.57 3.83 20.46
N LEU A 303 8.88 3.86 19.16
CA LEU A 303 9.82 2.94 18.52
C LEU A 303 10.94 3.79 17.88
N PRO A 304 11.94 4.24 18.67
CA PRO A 304 13.06 5.01 18.13
C PRO A 304 13.79 4.27 16.99
N GLU A 305 13.76 2.93 17.02
CA GLU A 305 14.29 2.03 15.99
C GLU A 305 13.73 2.34 14.61
N MET A 306 12.47 2.81 14.52
CA MET A 306 11.89 3.18 13.25
C MET A 306 12.61 4.38 12.62
N GLN A 307 13.02 5.37 13.42
CA GLN A 307 13.81 6.51 12.94
C GLN A 307 15.25 6.09 12.64
N GLU A 308 15.84 5.22 13.46
CA GLU A 308 17.17 4.66 13.23
C GLU A 308 17.23 3.89 11.90
N LEU A 309 16.22 3.07 11.61
CA LEU A 309 16.10 2.32 10.36
C LEU A 309 16.09 3.23 9.12
N LEU A 310 15.58 4.46 9.23
CA LEU A 310 15.59 5.45 8.14
C LEU A 310 16.95 6.13 7.95
N THR A 311 17.91 5.93 8.85
CA THR A 311 19.24 6.55 8.79
C THR A 311 20.38 5.55 8.67
N VAL A 312 20.13 4.28 8.99
CA VAL A 312 21.11 3.20 8.94
C VAL A 312 21.70 3.02 7.52
N ARG A 313 23.00 2.73 7.47
CA ARG A 313 23.80 2.60 6.23
C ARG A 313 24.45 1.24 6.04
N SER A 314 24.38 0.35 7.04
CA SER A 314 24.88 -1.02 6.95
C SER A 314 23.72 -2.01 6.76
N ALA A 315 24.00 -3.09 6.04
CA ALA A 315 23.03 -4.16 5.80
C ALA A 315 22.68 -4.90 7.10
N GLU A 316 23.69 -5.22 7.91
CA GLU A 316 23.53 -5.97 9.17
C GLU A 316 22.65 -5.21 10.17
N ALA A 317 22.93 -3.93 10.42
CA ALA A 317 22.12 -3.14 11.34
C ALA A 317 20.71 -2.88 10.79
N PHE A 318 20.55 -2.76 9.45
CA PHE A 318 19.22 -2.68 8.85
C PHE A 318 18.40 -3.95 9.09
N GLN A 319 19.03 -5.13 8.92
CA GLN A 319 18.39 -6.41 9.18
C GLN A 319 18.02 -6.56 10.67
N GLU A 320 18.94 -6.25 11.58
CA GLU A 320 18.71 -6.32 13.02
C GLU A 320 17.53 -5.42 13.45
N LEU A 321 17.50 -4.17 12.98
CA LEU A 321 16.41 -3.23 13.27
C LEU A 321 15.07 -3.71 12.68
N THR A 322 15.09 -4.31 11.48
CA THR A 322 13.89 -4.88 10.84
C THR A 322 13.35 -6.09 11.62
N GLU A 323 14.23 -7.00 12.05
CA GLU A 323 13.88 -8.17 12.87
C GLU A 323 13.33 -7.73 14.24
N LYS A 324 13.94 -6.73 14.86
CA LYS A 324 13.46 -6.14 16.11
C LYS A 324 12.08 -5.50 15.94
N LEU A 325 11.91 -4.61 14.96
CA LEU A 325 10.64 -3.92 14.71
C LEU A 325 9.51 -4.89 14.35
N SER A 326 9.79 -5.92 13.54
CA SER A 326 8.81 -6.96 13.24
C SER A 326 8.40 -7.71 14.51
N LYS A 327 9.35 -8.10 15.36
CA LYS A 327 9.04 -8.74 16.64
C LYS A 327 8.18 -7.83 17.54
N ASP A 328 8.54 -6.56 17.69
CA ASP A 328 7.77 -5.60 18.49
C ASP A 328 6.34 -5.42 17.95
N LEU A 329 6.17 -5.41 16.62
CA LEU A 329 4.85 -5.38 15.97
C LEU A 329 4.05 -6.65 16.25
N ALA A 330 4.68 -7.83 16.18
CA ALA A 330 4.05 -9.10 16.51
C ALA A 330 3.59 -9.14 17.98
N ASP A 331 4.47 -8.72 18.91
CA ASP A 331 4.16 -8.64 20.33
C ASP A 331 3.02 -7.64 20.61
N ALA A 332 2.97 -6.50 19.92
CA ALA A 332 1.88 -5.53 20.03
C ALA A 332 0.54 -6.08 19.52
N LEU A 333 0.54 -6.88 18.46
CA LEU A 333 -0.67 -7.56 17.96
C LEU A 333 -1.27 -8.51 19.00
N HIS A 334 -0.44 -9.20 19.76
CA HIS A 334 -0.88 -10.09 20.84
C HIS A 334 -1.55 -9.36 22.01
N LEU A 335 -1.49 -8.02 22.06
CA LEU A 335 -2.15 -7.23 23.09
C LEU A 335 -3.62 -6.92 22.79
N LEU A 336 -4.06 -7.02 21.53
CA LEU A 336 -5.47 -6.74 21.17
C LEU A 336 -6.47 -7.67 21.90
N PRO A 337 -6.25 -9.01 21.96
CA PRO A 337 -7.09 -9.90 22.77
C PRO A 337 -7.08 -9.57 24.26
N LEU A 338 -5.92 -9.21 24.83
CA LEU A 338 -5.79 -8.84 26.24
C LEU A 338 -6.58 -7.56 26.58
N ILE A 339 -6.56 -6.57 25.68
CA ILE A 339 -7.38 -5.36 25.81
C ILE A 339 -8.87 -5.73 25.83
N ASN A 340 -9.31 -6.60 24.92
CA ASN A 340 -10.69 -7.07 24.89
C ASN A 340 -11.08 -7.82 26.17
N GLN A 341 -10.24 -8.72 26.67
CA GLN A 341 -10.48 -9.44 27.92
C GLN A 341 -10.69 -8.46 29.09
N ARG A 342 -9.80 -7.48 29.26
CA ARG A 342 -9.90 -6.46 30.31
C ARG A 342 -11.17 -5.62 30.20
N LEU A 343 -11.60 -5.31 28.98
CA LEU A 343 -12.85 -4.58 28.74
C LEU A 343 -14.07 -5.41 29.15
N GLN A 344 -14.07 -6.71 28.89
CA GLN A 344 -15.17 -7.62 29.27
C GLN A 344 -15.25 -7.80 30.79
N GLU A 345 -14.12 -7.99 31.47
CA GLU A 345 -14.05 -8.10 32.93
C GLU A 345 -14.59 -6.86 33.64
N GLN A 346 -14.31 -5.65 33.11
CA GLN A 346 -14.81 -4.41 33.68
C GLN A 346 -16.26 -4.09 33.33
N CYS A 347 -16.76 -4.51 32.16
CA CYS A 347 -18.19 -4.39 31.83
C CYS A 347 -19.07 -5.25 32.74
N LEU A 348 -18.55 -6.36 33.27
CA LEU A 348 -19.22 -7.18 34.29
C LEU A 348 -19.25 -6.48 35.66
N THR A 349 -18.25 -5.64 35.97
CA THR A 349 -18.20 -4.90 37.24
C THR A 349 -19.05 -3.63 37.25
N VAL A 350 -19.32 -3.02 36.09
CA VAL A 350 -20.13 -1.78 35.96
C VAL A 350 -21.65 -2.06 35.96
N ARG A 351 -22.10 -3.31 36.00
CA ARG A 351 -23.52 -3.69 36.10
C ARG A 351 -24.00 -4.06 37.51
N MET A 352 -23.27 -3.67 38.56
CA MET A 352 -23.62 -4.03 39.94
C MET A 352 -23.66 -2.87 40.96
N GLU A 353 -23.82 -1.63 40.48
CA GLU A 353 -24.18 -0.49 41.35
C GLU A 353 -25.28 0.37 40.72
#